data_AF-A0A174QGJ7-F1
#
_entry.id   AF-A0A174QGJ7-F1
#
_cell.length_a   1.000
_cell.length_b   1.000
_cell.length_c   1.000
_cell.angle_alpha   90.00
_cell.angle_beta   90.00
_cell.angle_gamma   90.00
#
_symmetry.space_group_name_H-M   'P 1'
#
loop_
_entity.id
_entity.type
_entity.pdbx_description
1 polymer ?
#
loop_
_entity_poly.entity_id
_entity_poly.type
_entity_poly.pdbx_seq_one_letter_code
_entity_poly.pdbx_strand_id
1 'polypeptide(L)' 'MNDLGNKQTTVCSDYLEAVKSINTDKALSNTERLSACIEELNNPYCFLCGKTLVKVVFNEDAPTLDFCLINYFKSLKSY' A
#
# COMPACT_ATOMS: atom_id res chain seq x y z
N MET A 1 7.26 11.12 -23.15
CA MET A 1 7.28 9.66 -22.86
C MET A 1 6.02 9.40 -22.07
N ASN A 2 4.96 8.97 -22.74
CA ASN A 2 3.62 8.85 -22.19
C ASN A 2 3.37 7.38 -21.85
N ASP A 3 3.34 7.02 -20.56
CA ASP A 3 2.88 5.71 -20.07
C ASP A 3 2.41 5.76 -18.61
N LEU A 4 1.70 6.83 -18.21
CA LEU A 4 1.13 6.95 -16.85
C LEU A 4 -0.37 6.66 -16.78
N GLY A 5 -1.06 6.58 -17.94
CA GLY A 5 -2.52 6.49 -18.01
C GLY A 5 -3.12 5.07 -17.96
N ASN A 6 -2.29 4.03 -18.08
CA ASN A 6 -2.73 2.63 -18.22
C ASN A 6 -2.37 1.75 -17.02
N LYS A 7 -1.35 2.10 -16.23
CA LYS A 7 -0.85 1.25 -15.13
C LYS A 7 -1.69 1.34 -13.85
N GLN A 8 -2.44 2.43 -13.65
CA GLN A 8 -3.18 2.66 -12.42
C GLN A 8 -4.54 1.95 -12.39
N THR A 9 -5.19 1.78 -13.54
CA THR A 9 -6.48 1.09 -13.66
C THR A 9 -6.36 -0.42 -13.41
N THR A 10 -5.28 -1.04 -13.86
CA THR A 10 -5.05 -2.50 -13.71
C THR A 10 -4.88 -2.90 -12.25
N VAL A 11 -4.06 -2.16 -11.50
CA VAL A 11 -3.79 -2.45 -10.07
C VAL A 11 -5.05 -2.42 -9.21
N CYS A 12 -6.00 -1.53 -9.54
CA CYS A 12 -7.26 -1.41 -8.85
C CYS A 12 -8.18 -2.62 -9.07
N SER A 13 -8.17 -3.19 -10.28
CA SER A 13 -8.91 -4.42 -10.60
C SER A 13 -8.32 -5.61 -9.85
N ASP A 14 -7.00 -5.77 -9.92
CA ASP A 14 -6.28 -6.89 -9.30
C ASP A 14 -6.48 -6.92 -7.78
N TYR A 15 -6.51 -5.74 -7.13
CA TYR A 15 -6.79 -5.64 -5.70
C TYR A 15 -8.21 -6.14 -5.34
N LEU A 16 -9.22 -5.77 -6.13
CA LEU A 16 -10.59 -6.21 -5.87
C LEU A 16 -10.75 -7.72 -6.08
N GLU A 17 -10.02 -8.31 -7.01
CA GLU A 17 -9.97 -9.76 -7.19
C GLU A 17 -9.28 -10.44 -6.01
N ALA A 18 -8.12 -9.92 -5.58
CA ALA A 18 -7.38 -10.42 -4.43
C ALA A 18 -8.24 -10.41 -3.16
N VAL A 19 -8.96 -9.30 -2.87
CA VAL A 19 -9.86 -9.20 -1.71
C VAL A 19 -10.99 -10.23 -1.75
N LYS A 20 -11.54 -10.52 -2.93
CA LYS A 20 -12.59 -11.54 -3.09
C LYS A 20 -12.06 -12.95 -2.88
N SER A 21 -10.78 -13.20 -3.19
CA SER A 21 -10.16 -14.51 -3.02
C SER A 21 -9.61 -14.77 -1.62
N ILE A 22 -9.56 -13.77 -0.72
CA ILE A 22 -9.02 -13.94 0.62
C ILE A 22 -9.74 -15.07 1.35
N ASN A 23 -8.96 -16.05 1.81
CA ASN A 23 -9.51 -17.18 2.53
C ASN A 23 -10.03 -16.73 3.91
N THR A 24 -11.35 -16.87 4.10
CA THR A 24 -12.00 -16.52 5.37
C THR A 24 -12.19 -17.75 6.26
N ASP A 25 -11.19 -18.64 6.31
CA ASP A 25 -11.25 -19.82 7.15
C ASP A 25 -11.43 -19.41 8.62
N LYS A 26 -12.58 -19.77 9.18
CA LYS A 26 -12.97 -19.44 10.56
C LYS A 26 -12.37 -20.43 11.57
N ALA A 27 -11.72 -21.50 11.10
CA ALA A 27 -11.00 -22.43 11.96
C ALA A 27 -9.66 -21.85 12.45
N LEU A 28 -9.10 -20.88 11.73
CA LEU A 28 -7.86 -20.20 12.08
C LEU A 28 -8.07 -19.14 13.18
N SER A 29 -7.07 -18.96 14.05
CA SER A 29 -7.08 -17.87 15.03
C SER A 29 -7.08 -16.51 14.34
N ASN A 30 -7.52 -15.46 15.04
CA ASN A 30 -7.54 -14.10 14.47
C ASN A 30 -6.16 -13.62 13.99
N THR A 31 -5.10 -14.02 14.68
CA THR A 31 -3.71 -13.72 14.30
C THR A 31 -3.30 -14.43 13.02
N GLU A 32 -3.61 -15.71 12.88
CA GLU A 32 -3.29 -16.49 11.68
C GLU A 32 -4.08 -15.99 10.47
N ARG A 33 -5.36 -15.65 10.68
CA ARG A 33 -6.21 -15.04 9.64
C ARG A 33 -5.67 -13.69 9.17
N LEU A 34 -5.15 -12.87 10.09
CA LEU A 34 -4.56 -11.59 9.73
C LEU A 34 -3.26 -11.77 8.94
N SER A 35 -2.39 -12.68 9.36
CA SER A 35 -1.15 -12.98 8.64
C SER A 35 -1.43 -13.50 7.24
N ALA A 36 -2.33 -14.48 7.10
CA ALA A 36 -2.73 -15.02 5.80
C ALA A 36 -3.33 -13.94 4.89
N CYS A 37 -4.19 -13.07 5.44
CA CYS A 37 -4.76 -11.95 4.71
C CYS A 37 -3.68 -10.98 4.19
N ILE A 38 -2.67 -10.64 5.01
CA ILE A 38 -1.57 -9.77 4.58
C ILE A 38 -0.72 -10.44 3.49
N GLU A 39 -0.49 -11.75 3.58
CA GLU A 39 0.26 -12.50 2.56
C GLU A 39 -0.52 -12.62 1.24
N GLU A 40 -1.83 -12.84 1.28
CA GLU A 40 -2.70 -12.89 0.09
C GLU A 40 -2.91 -11.51 -0.53
N LEU A 41 -2.88 -10.45 0.28
CA LEU A 41 -2.93 -9.06 -0.19
C LEU A 41 -1.58 -8.65 -0.79
N ASN A 42 -1.41 -8.95 -2.07
CA ASN A 42 -0.20 -8.66 -2.85
C ASN A 42 0.21 -7.17 -2.87
N ASN A 43 -0.68 -6.24 -2.52
CA ASN A 43 -0.39 -4.80 -2.46
C ASN A 43 -0.99 -4.12 -1.21
N PRO A 44 -0.18 -3.81 -0.18
CA PRO A 44 -0.66 -3.20 1.07
C PRO A 44 -1.06 -1.73 0.92
N TYR A 45 -0.79 -1.10 -0.22
CA TYR A 45 -1.09 0.31 -0.48
C TYR A 45 -2.45 0.52 -1.14
N CYS A 46 -3.17 -0.55 -1.51
CA CYS A 46 -4.54 -0.47 -2.01
C CYS A 46 -5.52 -0.92 -0.93
N PHE A 47 -6.59 -0.16 -0.70
CA PHE A 47 -7.65 -0.56 0.23
C PHE A 47 -8.99 0.11 -0.07
N LEU A 48 -10.07 -0.49 0.44
CA LEU A 48 -11.42 0.06 0.34
C LEU A 48 -11.75 0.95 1.54
N CYS A 49 -12.19 2.18 1.27
CA CYS A 49 -12.83 3.06 2.23
C CYS A 49 -14.33 3.13 1.90
N GLY A 50 -15.13 2.28 2.56
CA GLY A 50 -16.54 2.10 2.21
C GLY A 50 -16.69 1.48 0.81
N LYS A 51 -17.16 2.28 -0.15
CA LYS A 51 -17.29 1.88 -1.58
C LYS A 51 -16.18 2.48 -2.46
N THR A 52 -15.31 3.31 -1.89
CA THR A 52 -14.26 4.01 -2.62
C THR A 52 -12.97 3.23 -2.53
N LEU A 53 -12.38 2.92 -3.67
CA LEU A 53 -11.07 2.31 -3.74
C LEU A 53 -10.00 3.40 -3.60
N VAL A 54 -9.11 3.24 -2.63
CA VAL A 54 -8.02 4.16 -2.32
C VAL A 54 -6.71 3.45 -2.60
N LYS A 55 -5.84 4.11 -3.36
CA LYS A 55 -4.46 3.68 -3.57
C LYS A 55 -3.53 4.75 -3.04
N VAL A 56 -2.68 4.36 -2.10
CA VAL A 56 -1.60 5.19 -1.61
C VAL A 56 -0.43 5.04 -2.57
N VAL A 57 0.10 6.17 -3.02
CA VAL A 57 1.31 6.22 -3.84
C VAL A 57 2.28 7.19 -3.20
N PHE A 58 3.57 6.89 -3.29
CA PHE A 58 4.57 7.90 -3.03
C PHE A 58 4.50 8.93 -4.16
N ASN A 59 4.50 10.20 -3.80
CA ASN A 59 4.58 11.27 -4.78
C ASN A 59 6.00 11.25 -5.40
N GLU A 60 6.08 11.06 -6.71
CA GLU A 60 7.35 11.00 -7.43
C GLU A 60 8.13 12.32 -7.35
N ASP A 61 7.43 13.44 -7.20
CA ASP A 61 8.01 14.78 -7.05
C ASP A 61 8.25 15.16 -5.57
N ALA A 62 7.92 14.28 -4.62
CA ALA A 62 8.21 14.54 -3.21
C ALA A 62 9.65 14.21 -2.86
N PRO A 63 10.21 14.85 -1.81
CA PRO A 63 11.55 14.52 -1.34
C PRO A 63 11.61 13.05 -0.92
N THR A 64 12.69 12.37 -1.29
CA THR A 64 12.92 10.97 -0.92
C THR A 64 12.99 10.83 0.60
N LEU A 65 12.69 9.63 1.11
CA LEU A 65 12.80 9.33 2.53
C LEU A 65 14.19 9.65 3.06
N ASP A 66 15.24 9.31 2.31
CA ASP A 66 16.63 9.62 2.68
C ASP A 66 16.87 11.12 2.81
N PHE A 67 16.36 11.92 1.87
CA PHE A 67 16.47 13.37 1.94
C PHE A 67 15.78 13.92 3.20
N CYS A 68 14.57 13.44 3.50
CA CYS A 68 13.82 13.81 4.70
C CYS A 68 14.59 13.45 5.99
N LEU A 69 15.13 12.24 6.07
CA LEU A 69 15.90 11.78 7.24
C LEU A 69 17.19 12.58 7.41
N ILE A 70 17.94 12.82 6.34
CA ILE A 70 19.17 13.62 6.38
C ILE A 70 18.86 15.02 6.90
N ASN A 71 17.81 15.66 6.38
CA ASN A 71 17.46 17.02 6.76
C ASN A 71 16.98 17.09 8.22
N TYR A 72 16.23 16.09 8.67
CA TYR A 72 15.84 15.94 10.07
C TYR A 72 17.06 15.80 11.00
N PHE A 73 18.01 14.89 10.72
CA PHE A 73 19.20 14.76 11.56
C PHE A 73 20.13 15.97 11.51
N LYS A 74 20.16 16.71 10.39
CA LYS A 74 20.87 17.99 10.30
C LYS A 74 20.24 19.05 11.19
N SER A 75 18.92 19.16 11.23
CA SER A 75 18.24 20.15 12.09
C SER A 75 18.45 19.86 13.58
N LEU A 76 18.59 18.59 13.96
CA LEU A 76 18.93 18.19 15.32
C LEU A 76 20.38 18.54 15.76
N LYS A 77 21.27 18.83 14.81
CA LYS A 77 22.68 19.18 15.09
C LYS A 77 22.94 20.68 15.22
N SER A 78 21.90 21.52 15.27
CA SER A 78 22.09 22.96 15.50
C SER A 78 22.58 23.21 16.93
N TYR A 79 23.88 23.53 17.06
CA TYR A 79 24.47 24.19 18.24
C TYR A 79 24.13 25.68 18.26
#